data_AF-K2DEG9-F1
#
_entry.id   AF-K2DEG9-F1
#
_cell.length_a   1.000
_cell.length_b   1.000
_cell.length_c   1.000
_cell.angle_alpha   90.00
_cell.angle_beta   90.00
_cell.angle_gamma   90.00
#
_symmetry.space_group_name_H-M   'P 1'
#
loop_
_entity.id
_entity.type
_entity.pdbx_description
1 polymer ?
#
loop_
_entity_poly.entity_id
_entity_poly.type
_entity_poly.pdbx_seq_one_letter_code
_entity_poly.pdbx_strand_id
1 'polypeptide(L)'
;MAVIGQSAKTTLFGEGTSLNQIIDVAAIKYKVIGVLEPRGSIFGIDQDNSIYVPFQTAQRQFGIDRLNTIYISANDSDEVKIVQDKATAILKRRLSEDEFTVQSQEQALSTISQITGVLSLALGGIAAISLIVGGIGIMNIMLVSVTERTREIGLRKAVGAKPSDIRNQFLIEAITLSGLGGIIGIVLGFGISLIIGRFFTTTVPWWSVLLSFGFSAIVGIIFGVAPAIRAAKLDPITALRYE
;
A
#
# COMPACT_ATOMS: atom_id res chain seq x y z
N MET A 1 -35.61 0.19 21.25
CA MET A 1 -35.20 1.23 20.26
C MET A 1 -33.82 0.88 19.75
N ALA A 2 -33.51 1.18 18.49
CA ALA A 2 -32.21 0.93 17.88
C ALA A 2 -31.76 2.10 17.00
N VAL A 3 -30.45 2.26 16.87
CA VAL A 3 -29.79 3.16 15.90
C VAL A 3 -29.00 2.29 14.95
N ILE A 4 -29.09 2.54 13.65
CA ILE A 4 -28.45 1.69 12.62
C ILE A 4 -27.38 2.47 11.86
N GLY A 5 -26.34 1.79 11.39
CA GLY A 5 -25.37 2.37 10.47
C GLY A 5 -25.92 2.49 9.04
N GLN A 6 -25.22 3.25 8.20
CA GLN A 6 -25.67 3.58 6.84
C GLN A 6 -25.78 2.36 5.91
N SER A 7 -24.83 1.41 5.98
CA SER A 7 -24.89 0.17 5.19
C SER A 7 -26.01 -0.76 5.66
N ALA A 8 -26.20 -0.86 6.98
CA ALA A 8 -27.32 -1.63 7.54
C ALA A 8 -28.68 -1.05 7.11
N LYS A 9 -28.83 0.29 7.11
CA LYS A 9 -30.02 0.97 6.58
C LYS A 9 -30.28 0.62 5.13
N THR A 10 -29.26 0.69 4.29
CA THR A 10 -29.37 0.41 2.85
C THR A 10 -29.72 -1.06 2.60
N THR A 11 -29.16 -1.98 3.37
CA THR A 11 -29.44 -3.43 3.25
C THR A 11 -30.86 -3.79 3.70
N LEU A 12 -31.34 -3.20 4.80
CA LEU A 12 -32.64 -3.53 5.39
C LEU A 12 -33.81 -2.80 4.73
N PHE A 13 -33.60 -1.57 4.26
CA PHE A 13 -34.67 -0.69 3.79
C PHE A 13 -34.48 -0.17 2.36
N GLY A 14 -33.32 -0.40 1.72
CA GLY A 14 -32.99 0.18 0.42
C GLY A 14 -33.02 1.71 0.46
N GLU A 15 -33.71 2.30 -0.52
CA GLU A 15 -34.00 3.75 -0.55
C GLU A 15 -35.18 4.17 0.34
N GLY A 16 -35.84 3.21 1.00
CA GLY A 16 -37.00 3.44 1.84
C GLY A 16 -36.69 4.19 3.14
N THR A 17 -37.76 4.65 3.80
CA THR A 17 -37.69 5.32 5.11
C THR A 17 -37.37 4.30 6.21
N SER A 18 -36.24 4.47 6.89
CA SER A 18 -35.83 3.60 8.00
C SER A 18 -36.33 4.09 9.37
N LEU A 19 -36.53 5.40 9.55
CA LEU A 19 -36.96 5.98 10.82
C LEU A 19 -38.37 5.51 11.20
N ASN A 20 -38.56 5.21 12.49
CA ASN A 20 -39.79 4.69 13.07
C ASN A 20 -40.22 3.29 12.63
N GLN A 21 -39.46 2.63 11.75
CA GLN A 21 -39.74 1.24 11.35
C GLN A 21 -39.26 0.25 12.41
N ILE A 22 -39.78 -0.98 12.33
CA ILE A 22 -39.40 -2.08 13.23
C ILE A 22 -38.44 -3.02 12.50
N ILE A 23 -37.34 -3.36 13.16
CA ILE A 23 -36.39 -4.39 12.72
C ILE A 23 -36.38 -5.53 13.74
N ASP A 24 -36.16 -6.76 13.26
CA ASP A 24 -35.95 -7.92 14.11
C ASP A 24 -34.46 -8.15 14.31
N VAL A 25 -34.01 -8.11 15.57
CA VAL A 25 -32.62 -8.41 15.96
C VAL A 25 -32.68 -9.60 16.90
N ALA A 26 -32.18 -10.76 16.45
CA ALA A 26 -32.19 -12.02 17.21
C ALA A 26 -33.55 -12.29 17.90
N ALA A 27 -34.62 -12.28 17.10
CA ALA A 27 -36.01 -12.53 17.49
C ALA A 27 -36.68 -11.47 18.41
N ILE A 28 -36.04 -10.31 18.64
CA ILE A 28 -36.65 -9.18 19.35
C ILE A 28 -36.85 -8.00 18.39
N LYS A 29 -38.03 -7.38 18.48
CA LYS A 29 -38.44 -6.21 17.70
C LYS A 29 -37.88 -4.93 18.28
N TYR A 30 -37.14 -4.17 17.46
CA TYR A 30 -36.62 -2.86 17.79
C TYR A 30 -37.16 -1.80 16.84
N LYS A 31 -37.69 -0.71 17.40
CA LYS A 31 -38.01 0.49 16.63
C LYS A 31 -36.75 1.29 16.32
N VAL A 32 -36.50 1.58 15.05
CA VAL A 32 -35.38 2.41 14.58
C VAL A 32 -35.67 3.87 14.89
N ILE A 33 -34.77 4.53 15.61
CA ILE A 33 -34.91 5.93 16.04
C ILE A 33 -33.84 6.86 15.44
N GLY A 34 -32.84 6.32 14.76
CA GLY A 34 -31.77 7.10 14.15
C GLY A 34 -30.94 6.28 13.17
N VAL A 35 -30.22 6.99 12.30
CA VAL A 35 -29.21 6.44 11.39
C VAL A 35 -27.91 7.20 11.64
N LEU A 36 -26.80 6.49 11.75
CA LEU A 36 -25.48 7.11 11.92
C LEU A 36 -24.97 7.70 10.61
N GLU A 37 -24.15 8.74 10.73
CA GLU A 37 -23.37 9.24 9.60
C GLU A 37 -22.39 8.17 9.08
N PRO A 38 -22.17 8.11 7.76
CA PRO A 38 -21.29 7.11 7.17
C PRO A 38 -19.83 7.31 7.61
N ARG A 39 -19.23 6.24 8.13
CA ARG A 39 -17.81 6.15 8.48
C ARG A 39 -16.99 5.37 7.46
N GLY A 40 -17.65 4.58 6.60
CA GLY A 40 -17.01 3.78 5.55
C GLY A 40 -16.38 2.48 6.07
N SER A 41 -15.46 1.92 5.28
CA SER A 41 -14.79 0.66 5.60
C SER A 41 -13.32 0.87 5.94
N ILE A 42 -12.83 0.09 6.90
CA ILE A 42 -11.41 0.06 7.30
C ILE A 42 -10.94 -1.39 7.21
N PHE A 43 -9.87 -1.64 6.44
CA PHE A 43 -9.34 -2.99 6.19
C PHE A 43 -10.40 -4.00 5.68
N GLY A 44 -11.33 -3.54 4.83
CA GLY A 44 -12.41 -4.38 4.29
C GLY A 44 -13.54 -4.67 5.29
N ILE A 45 -13.47 -4.14 6.51
CA ILE A 45 -14.53 -4.23 7.51
C ILE A 45 -15.40 -2.98 7.40
N ASP A 46 -16.67 -3.18 7.07
CA ASP A 46 -17.68 -2.12 6.98
C ASP A 46 -18.10 -1.67 8.39
N GLN A 47 -17.72 -0.44 8.78
CA GLN A 47 -18.09 0.14 10.08
C GLN A 47 -19.57 0.56 10.12
N ASP A 48 -20.19 0.74 8.94
CA ASP A 48 -21.56 1.20 8.78
C ASP A 48 -22.58 0.04 8.73
N ASN A 49 -22.11 -1.20 8.71
CA ASN A 49 -22.96 -2.38 8.86
C ASN A 49 -23.13 -2.78 10.33
N SER A 50 -23.67 -1.86 11.13
CA SER A 50 -23.80 -1.99 12.58
C SER A 50 -25.20 -1.60 13.09
N ILE A 51 -25.63 -2.23 14.19
CA ILE A 51 -26.90 -1.93 14.88
C ILE A 51 -26.59 -1.72 16.36
N TYR A 52 -26.95 -0.54 16.87
CA TYR A 52 -26.78 -0.14 18.26
C TYR A 52 -28.10 -0.22 19.00
N VAL A 53 -28.10 -0.93 20.12
CA VAL A 53 -29.24 -1.06 21.04
C VAL A 53 -28.81 -0.69 22.46
N PRO A 54 -29.72 -0.23 23.34
CA PRO A 54 -29.38 0.06 24.73
C PRO A 54 -28.75 -1.15 25.44
N PHE A 55 -27.65 -0.90 26.15
CA PHE A 55 -26.86 -1.94 26.82
C PHE A 55 -27.70 -2.86 27.71
N GLN A 56 -28.57 -2.29 28.56
CA GLN A 56 -29.42 -3.08 29.46
C GLN A 56 -30.38 -4.02 28.70
N THR A 57 -30.83 -3.63 27.50
CA THR A 57 -31.69 -4.48 26.67
C THR A 57 -30.88 -5.61 26.05
N ALA A 58 -29.70 -5.32 25.50
CA ALA A 58 -28.80 -6.34 24.96
C ALA A 58 -28.36 -7.35 26.04
N GLN A 59 -28.04 -6.87 27.24
CA GLN A 59 -27.65 -7.72 28.36
C GLN A 59 -28.73 -8.74 28.72
N ARG A 60 -30.00 -8.31 28.80
CA ARG A 60 -31.12 -9.23 29.07
C ARG A 60 -31.40 -10.18 27.90
N GLN A 61 -31.27 -9.70 26.66
CA GLN A 61 -31.56 -10.49 25.47
C GLN A 61 -30.51 -11.59 25.23
N PHE A 62 -29.23 -11.24 25.35
CA PHE A 62 -28.11 -12.11 24.98
C PHE A 62 -27.43 -12.77 26.19
N GLY A 63 -27.89 -12.50 27.42
CA GLY A 63 -27.27 -13.04 28.64
C GLY A 63 -25.84 -12.56 28.87
N ILE A 64 -25.51 -11.35 28.42
CA ILE A 64 -24.15 -10.79 28.51
C ILE A 64 -23.85 -10.41 29.96
N ASP A 65 -22.98 -11.17 30.62
CA ASP A 65 -22.57 -10.95 32.02
C ASP A 65 -21.27 -10.13 32.15
N ARG A 66 -20.58 -9.87 31.04
CA ARG A 66 -19.27 -9.20 30.99
C ARG A 66 -19.18 -8.15 29.89
N LEU A 67 -18.53 -7.03 30.19
CA LEU A 67 -18.30 -5.92 29.26
C LEU A 67 -17.02 -6.16 28.46
N ASN A 68 -17.12 -6.07 27.13
CA ASN A 68 -15.95 -6.22 26.24
C ASN A 68 -15.16 -4.92 26.08
N THR A 69 -15.84 -3.76 26.09
CA THR A 69 -15.20 -2.45 25.84
C THR A 69 -15.99 -1.34 26.51
N ILE A 70 -15.27 -0.40 27.12
CA ILE A 70 -15.83 0.82 27.70
C ILE A 70 -15.17 2.00 27.00
N TYR A 71 -15.97 2.83 26.33
CA TYR A 71 -15.50 4.07 25.73
C TYR A 71 -15.55 5.19 26.76
N ILE A 72 -14.42 5.88 26.95
CA ILE A 72 -14.30 7.02 27.86
C ILE A 72 -13.84 8.21 27.01
N SER A 73 -14.56 9.32 27.09
CA SER A 73 -14.17 10.57 26.43
C SER A 73 -13.47 11.48 27.44
N ALA A 74 -12.35 12.07 27.04
CA ALA A 74 -11.81 13.25 27.69
C ALA A 74 -12.47 14.50 27.08
N ASN A 75 -12.47 15.62 27.81
CA ASN A 75 -12.95 16.90 27.28
C ASN A 75 -11.93 17.51 26.31
N ASP A 76 -10.64 17.37 26.65
CA ASP A 76 -9.51 17.89 25.89
C ASP A 76 -8.48 16.79 25.57
N SER A 77 -7.72 16.98 24.49
CA SER A 77 -6.65 16.06 24.07
C SER A 77 -5.58 15.89 25.15
N ASP A 78 -5.25 16.96 25.86
CA ASP A 78 -4.17 17.00 26.84
C ASP A 78 -4.54 16.22 28.11
N GLU A 79 -5.84 16.02 28.35
CA GLU A 79 -6.34 15.25 29.48
C GLU A 79 -6.40 13.74 29.21
N VAL A 80 -6.27 13.30 27.96
CA VAL A 80 -6.43 11.87 27.58
C VAL A 80 -5.51 10.98 28.42
N LYS A 81 -4.26 11.39 28.64
CA LYS A 81 -3.32 10.62 29.45
C LYS A 81 -3.70 10.59 30.93
N ILE A 82 -4.16 11.72 31.48
CA ILE A 82 -4.65 11.81 32.86
C ILE A 82 -5.88 10.90 33.05
N VAL A 83 -6.80 10.90 32.10
CA VAL A 83 -8.00 10.05 32.10
C VAL A 83 -7.60 8.57 31.99
N GLN A 84 -6.65 8.23 31.11
CA GLN A 84 -6.12 6.88 30.98
C GLN A 84 -5.51 6.36 32.29
N ASP A 85 -4.68 7.18 32.95
CA ASP A 85 -4.03 6.81 34.22
C ASP A 85 -5.07 6.64 35.35
N LYS A 86 -6.05 7.55 35.44
CA LYS A 86 -7.15 7.44 36.40
C LYS A 86 -8.01 6.20 36.16
N ALA A 87 -8.39 5.94 34.92
CA ALA A 87 -9.17 4.76 34.57
C ALA A 87 -8.41 3.48 34.92
N THR A 88 -7.12 3.43 34.60
CA THR A 88 -6.23 2.31 34.96
C THR A 88 -6.17 2.12 36.47
N ALA A 89 -5.95 3.18 37.24
CA ALA A 89 -5.89 3.11 38.70
C ALA A 89 -7.20 2.64 39.35
N ILE A 90 -8.35 2.98 38.76
CA ILE A 90 -9.66 2.51 39.23
C ILE A 90 -9.83 1.02 38.91
N LEU A 91 -9.49 0.59 37.70
CA LEU A 91 -9.64 -0.81 37.26
C LEU A 91 -8.69 -1.75 38.02
N LYS A 92 -7.44 -1.34 38.29
CA LYS A 92 -6.47 -2.12 39.09
C LYS A 92 -6.95 -2.43 40.51
N ARG A 93 -7.92 -1.70 41.06
CA ARG A 93 -8.49 -1.99 42.40
C ARG A 93 -9.40 -3.22 42.39
N ARG A 94 -9.89 -3.65 41.23
CA ARG A 94 -10.89 -4.71 41.08
C ARG A 94 -10.43 -5.84 40.15
N LEU A 95 -9.53 -5.55 39.23
CA LEU A 95 -9.07 -6.46 38.18
C LEU A 95 -7.55 -6.57 38.24
N SER A 96 -7.04 -7.75 37.90
CA SER A 96 -5.61 -7.99 37.67
C SER A 96 -5.16 -7.38 36.34
N GLU A 97 -3.84 -7.19 36.17
CA GLU A 97 -3.29 -6.56 34.95
C GLU A 97 -3.58 -7.35 33.67
N ASP A 98 -3.81 -8.66 33.78
CA ASP A 98 -4.12 -9.54 32.64
C ASP A 98 -5.62 -9.54 32.27
N GLU A 99 -6.47 -8.93 33.10
CA GLU A 99 -7.94 -8.92 32.92
C GLU A 99 -8.46 -7.67 32.19
N PHE A 100 -7.64 -6.63 32.02
CA PHE A 100 -8.07 -5.41 31.34
C PHE A 100 -6.93 -4.73 30.59
N THR A 101 -7.30 -3.88 29.64
CA THR A 101 -6.35 -3.02 28.93
C THR A 101 -6.98 -1.67 28.71
N VAL A 102 -6.24 -0.60 29.01
CA VAL A 102 -6.65 0.78 28.73
C VAL A 102 -5.76 1.33 27.64
N GLN A 103 -6.33 1.60 26.48
CA GLN A 103 -5.63 2.17 25.33
C GLN A 103 -6.27 3.49 24.93
N SER A 104 -5.44 4.46 24.56
CA SER A 104 -5.93 5.67 23.90
C SER A 104 -6.08 5.45 22.39
N GLN A 105 -6.90 6.27 21.74
CA GLN A 105 -7.04 6.26 20.29
C GLN A 105 -5.69 6.54 19.59
N GLU A 106 -4.88 7.42 20.16
CA GLU A 106 -3.53 7.74 19.67
C GLU A 106 -2.58 6.53 19.75
N GLN A 107 -2.61 5.76 20.85
CA GLN A 107 -1.81 4.55 21.00
C GLN A 107 -2.18 3.50 19.95
N ALA A 108 -3.48 3.31 19.71
CA ALA A 108 -3.96 2.41 18.65
C ALA A 108 -3.49 2.86 17.26
N LEU A 109 -3.65 4.15 16.93
CA LEU A 109 -3.20 4.72 15.65
C LEU A 109 -1.68 4.64 15.47
N SER A 110 -0.91 4.90 16.52
CA SER A 110 0.56 4.83 16.48
C SER A 110 1.03 3.40 16.24
N THR A 111 0.38 2.41 16.86
CA THR A 111 0.68 0.98 16.67
C THR A 111 0.38 0.54 15.23
N ILE A 112 -0.77 0.95 14.69
CA ILE A 112 -1.10 0.70 13.26
C ILE A 112 -0.08 1.38 12.35
N SER A 113 0.31 2.61 12.64
CA SER A 113 1.29 3.37 11.85
C SER A 113 2.67 2.72 11.88
N GLN A 114 3.09 2.18 13.03
CA GLN A 114 4.34 1.43 13.16
C GLN A 114 4.31 0.13 12.37
N ILE A 115 3.25 -0.67 12.50
CA ILE A 115 3.10 -1.94 11.76
C ILE A 115 3.10 -1.67 10.25
N THR A 116 2.29 -0.72 9.79
CA THR A 116 2.23 -0.34 8.37
C THR A 116 3.54 0.23 7.87
N GLY A 117 4.27 1.00 8.70
CA GLY A 117 5.61 1.48 8.39
C GLY A 117 6.63 0.37 8.20
N VAL A 118 6.66 -0.61 9.12
CA VAL A 118 7.55 -1.78 9.02
C VAL A 118 7.23 -2.62 7.78
N LEU A 119 5.95 -2.88 7.51
CA LEU A 119 5.52 -3.58 6.30
C LEU A 119 5.93 -2.81 5.03
N SER A 120 5.75 -1.49 5.03
CA SER A 120 6.14 -0.63 3.89
C SER A 120 7.65 -0.66 3.64
N LEU A 121 8.46 -0.63 4.70
CA LEU A 121 9.91 -0.76 4.60
C LEU A 121 10.33 -2.14 4.10
N ALA A 122 9.71 -3.20 4.59
CA ALA A 122 9.99 -4.56 4.15
C ALA A 122 9.66 -4.74 2.65
N LEU A 123 8.48 -4.29 2.22
CA LEU A 123 8.07 -4.32 0.81
C LEU A 123 8.96 -3.45 -0.07
N GLY A 124 9.33 -2.25 0.41
CA GLY A 124 10.28 -1.38 -0.26
C GLY A 124 11.66 -2.03 -0.41
N GLY A 125 12.14 -2.74 0.61
CA GLY A 125 13.38 -3.51 0.56
C GLY A 125 13.34 -4.65 -0.46
N ILE A 126 12.25 -5.42 -0.49
CA ILE A 126 12.05 -6.48 -1.49
C ILE A 126 12.01 -5.89 -2.91
N ALA A 127 11.31 -4.76 -3.09
CA ALA A 127 11.27 -4.06 -4.37
C ALA A 127 12.67 -3.57 -4.80
N ALA A 128 13.45 -3.00 -3.88
CA ALA A 128 14.81 -2.55 -4.15
C ALA A 128 15.74 -3.71 -4.56
N ILE A 129 15.67 -4.85 -3.87
CA ILE A 129 16.44 -6.06 -4.24
C ILE A 129 16.02 -6.55 -5.62
N SER A 130 14.71 -6.66 -5.87
CA SER A 130 14.17 -7.10 -7.17
C SER A 130 14.64 -6.21 -8.32
N LEU A 131 14.76 -4.92 -8.05
CA LEU A 131 15.25 -3.95 -9.02
C LEU A 131 16.75 -4.10 -9.30
N ILE A 132 17.57 -4.38 -8.29
CA ILE A 132 19.00 -4.68 -8.47
C ILE A 132 19.15 -5.93 -9.34
N VAL A 133 18.40 -6.99 -9.04
CA VAL A 133 18.39 -8.23 -9.84
C VAL A 133 17.96 -7.95 -11.28
N GLY A 134 16.90 -7.18 -11.47
CA GLY A 134 16.45 -6.75 -12.80
C GLY A 134 17.50 -5.92 -13.54
N GLY A 135 18.17 -5.00 -12.85
CA GLY A 135 19.25 -4.17 -13.39
C GLY A 135 20.47 -4.99 -13.82
N ILE A 136 20.87 -5.98 -13.02
CA ILE A 136 21.92 -6.94 -13.40
C ILE A 136 21.50 -7.72 -14.67
N GLY A 137 20.22 -8.08 -14.79
CA GLY A 137 19.65 -8.68 -15.99
C GLY A 137 19.84 -7.79 -17.23
N ILE A 138 19.48 -6.50 -17.13
CA ILE A 138 19.70 -5.52 -18.22
C ILE A 138 21.19 -5.46 -18.57
N MET A 139 22.07 -5.34 -17.58
CA MET A 139 23.51 -5.29 -17.81
C MET A 139 24.01 -6.51 -18.57
N ASN A 140 23.58 -7.71 -18.18
CA ASN A 140 24.00 -8.96 -18.82
C ASN A 140 23.52 -9.05 -20.27
N ILE A 141 22.24 -8.76 -20.53
CA ILE A 141 21.70 -8.74 -21.90
C ILE A 141 22.48 -7.74 -22.76
N MET A 142 22.76 -6.55 -22.23
CA MET A 142 23.53 -5.53 -22.95
C MET A 142 24.97 -5.97 -23.21
N LEU A 143 25.63 -6.64 -22.26
CA LEU A 143 26.98 -7.19 -22.47
C LEU A 143 27.00 -8.23 -23.59
N VAL A 144 26.02 -9.15 -23.60
CA VAL A 144 25.88 -10.17 -24.66
C VAL A 144 25.61 -9.49 -26.01
N SER A 145 24.73 -8.50 -26.05
CA SER A 145 24.44 -7.75 -27.28
C SER A 145 25.67 -7.03 -27.83
N VAL A 146 26.52 -6.46 -26.97
CA VAL A 146 27.79 -5.85 -27.40
C VAL A 146 28.72 -6.88 -28.01
N THR A 147 28.81 -8.08 -27.42
CA THR A 147 29.65 -9.15 -27.96
C THR A 147 29.13 -9.67 -29.31
N GLU A 148 27.82 -9.85 -29.47
CA GLU A 148 27.21 -10.28 -30.74
C GLU A 148 27.36 -9.21 -31.85
N ARG A 149 27.25 -7.92 -31.50
CA ARG A 149 27.36 -6.80 -32.44
C ARG A 149 28.78 -6.24 -32.57
N THR A 150 29.82 -6.96 -32.10
CA THR A 150 31.22 -6.47 -32.09
C THR A 150 31.68 -6.01 -33.47
N ARG A 151 31.42 -6.80 -34.52
CA ARG A 151 31.84 -6.49 -35.90
C ARG A 151 31.16 -5.23 -36.45
N GLU A 152 29.87 -5.04 -36.15
CA GLU A 152 29.13 -3.83 -36.55
C GLU A 152 29.68 -2.57 -35.88
N ILE A 153 30.02 -2.67 -34.59
CA ILE A 153 30.63 -1.56 -33.83
C ILE A 153 31.99 -1.22 -34.44
N GLY A 154 32.80 -2.23 -34.77
CA GLY A 154 34.11 -2.07 -35.44
C GLY A 154 33.99 -1.34 -36.77
N LEU A 155 33.03 -1.75 -37.61
CA LEU A 155 32.71 -1.08 -38.89
C LEU A 155 32.33 0.39 -38.69
N ARG A 156 31.43 0.71 -37.75
CA ARG A 156 31.02 2.10 -37.47
C ARG A 156 32.21 2.97 -37.05
N LYS A 157 33.09 2.44 -36.19
CA LYS A 157 34.28 3.17 -35.74
C LYS A 157 35.32 3.33 -36.85
N ALA A 158 35.49 2.33 -37.73
CA ALA A 158 36.38 2.40 -38.89
C ALA A 158 35.94 3.48 -39.91
N VAL A 159 34.63 3.73 -40.03
CA VAL A 159 34.06 4.79 -40.88
C VAL A 159 34.04 6.17 -40.17
N GLY A 160 34.53 6.24 -38.92
CA GLY A 160 34.76 7.51 -38.21
C GLY A 160 33.81 7.82 -37.04
N ALA A 161 32.97 6.87 -36.60
CA ALA A 161 32.12 7.08 -35.41
C ALA A 161 32.97 7.28 -34.15
N LYS A 162 32.65 8.30 -33.36
CA LYS A 162 33.37 8.58 -32.10
C LYS A 162 32.97 7.56 -31.04
N PRO A 163 33.84 7.24 -30.06
CA PRO A 163 33.47 6.42 -28.90
C PRO A 163 32.25 6.92 -28.14
N SER A 164 32.01 8.24 -28.14
CA SER A 164 30.81 8.86 -27.56
C SER A 164 29.52 8.45 -28.26
N ASP A 165 29.56 8.27 -29.58
CA ASP A 165 28.37 7.97 -30.38
C ASP A 165 27.91 6.53 -30.10
N ILE A 166 28.87 5.61 -30.03
CA ILE A 166 28.63 4.21 -29.64
C ILE A 166 28.12 4.15 -28.20
N ARG A 167 28.76 4.87 -27.26
CA ARG A 167 28.32 4.89 -25.86
C ARG A 167 26.87 5.40 -25.73
N ASN A 168 26.55 6.51 -26.40
CA ASN A 168 25.23 7.11 -26.34
C ASN A 168 24.16 6.20 -26.97
N GLN A 169 24.48 5.50 -28.06
CA GLN A 169 23.58 4.51 -28.67
C GLN A 169 23.20 3.41 -27.67
N PHE A 170 24.17 2.75 -27.05
CA PHE A 170 23.91 1.67 -26.09
C PHE A 170 23.24 2.19 -24.80
N LEU A 171 23.56 3.41 -24.36
CA LEU A 171 22.85 4.05 -23.25
C LEU A 171 21.38 4.30 -23.56
N ILE A 172 21.08 4.81 -24.76
CA ILE A 172 19.70 5.03 -25.21
C ILE A 172 18.96 3.70 -25.31
N GLU A 173 19.59 2.64 -25.81
CA GLU A 173 18.99 1.29 -25.85
C GLU A 173 18.65 0.79 -24.43
N ALA A 174 19.57 0.93 -23.48
CA ALA A 174 19.33 0.56 -22.07
C ALA A 174 18.22 1.39 -21.40
N ILE A 175 18.20 2.71 -21.61
CA ILE A 175 17.17 3.61 -21.08
C ILE A 175 15.81 3.32 -21.72
N THR A 176 15.79 2.98 -23.01
CA THR A 176 14.54 2.64 -23.71
C THR A 176 13.98 1.33 -23.18
N LEU A 177 14.84 0.31 -22.98
CA LEU A 177 14.43 -0.97 -22.40
C LEU A 177 13.90 -0.80 -20.97
N SER A 178 14.59 -0.04 -20.11
CA SER A 178 14.14 0.21 -18.74
C SER A 178 12.91 1.13 -18.68
N GLY A 179 12.80 2.09 -19.60
CA GLY A 179 11.63 2.96 -19.73
C GLY A 179 10.38 2.18 -20.15
N LEU A 180 10.50 1.30 -21.14
CA LEU A 180 9.41 0.41 -21.56
C LEU A 180 9.01 -0.54 -20.42
N GLY A 181 9.97 -1.16 -19.75
CA GLY A 181 9.71 -1.98 -18.57
C GLY A 181 9.02 -1.20 -17.45
N GLY A 182 9.42 0.06 -17.23
CA GLY A 182 8.79 0.96 -16.26
C GLY A 182 7.34 1.30 -16.62
N ILE A 183 7.06 1.59 -17.89
CA ILE A 183 5.69 1.85 -18.38
C ILE A 183 4.83 0.60 -18.21
N ILE A 184 5.32 -0.58 -18.62
CA ILE A 184 4.62 -1.85 -18.45
C ILE A 184 4.35 -2.11 -16.96
N GLY A 185 5.35 -1.89 -16.10
CA GLY A 185 5.21 -2.02 -14.66
C GLY A 185 4.16 -1.09 -14.06
N ILE A 186 4.10 0.17 -14.51
CA ILE A 186 3.07 1.14 -14.10
C ILE A 186 1.68 0.68 -14.53
N VAL A 187 1.52 0.24 -15.78
CA VAL A 187 0.24 -0.26 -16.30
C VAL A 187 -0.23 -1.49 -15.52
N LEU A 188 0.66 -2.45 -15.28
CA LEU A 188 0.35 -3.63 -14.47
C LEU A 188 0.03 -3.27 -13.02
N GLY A 189 0.81 -2.38 -12.40
CA GLY A 189 0.60 -1.92 -11.04
C GLY A 189 -0.75 -1.21 -10.88
N PHE A 190 -1.13 -0.36 -11.84
CA PHE A 190 -2.43 0.29 -11.86
C PHE A 190 -3.56 -0.73 -12.05
N GLY A 191 -3.40 -1.69 -12.96
CA GLY A 191 -4.37 -2.78 -13.18
C GLY A 191 -4.59 -3.62 -11.92
N ILE A 192 -3.51 -3.99 -11.22
CA ILE A 192 -3.58 -4.71 -9.94
C ILE A 192 -4.28 -3.83 -8.88
N SER A 193 -3.96 -2.54 -8.81
CA SER A 193 -4.61 -1.62 -7.87
C SER A 193 -6.11 -1.53 -8.10
N LEU A 194 -6.60 -1.55 -9.34
CA LEU A 194 -8.05 -1.53 -9.63
C LEU A 194 -8.75 -2.81 -9.15
N ILE A 195 -8.09 -3.96 -9.23
CA ILE A 195 -8.63 -5.23 -8.76
C ILE A 195 -8.69 -5.24 -7.23
N ILE A 196 -7.60 -4.84 -6.57
CA ILE A 196 -7.54 -4.72 -5.11
C ILE A 196 -8.51 -3.65 -4.60
N GLY A 197 -8.69 -2.58 -5.38
CA GLY A 197 -9.62 -1.48 -5.14
C GLY A 197 -11.08 -1.90 -4.95
N ARG A 198 -11.46 -3.11 -5.41
CA ARG A 198 -12.80 -3.68 -5.18
C ARG A 198 -13.02 -4.17 -3.74
N PHE A 199 -11.94 -4.49 -3.03
CA PHE A 199 -11.97 -5.04 -1.68
C PHE A 199 -11.42 -4.06 -0.63
N PHE A 200 -10.50 -3.20 -1.03
CA PHE A 200 -9.84 -2.23 -0.16
C PHE A 200 -9.81 -0.85 -0.81
N THR A 201 -9.82 0.22 -0.02
CA THR A 201 -9.62 1.60 -0.50
C THR A 201 -8.17 1.81 -0.91
N THR A 202 -7.88 1.64 -2.21
CA THR A 202 -6.55 1.88 -2.76
C THR A 202 -6.46 3.26 -3.40
N THR A 203 -5.46 4.06 -3.01
CA THR A 203 -5.14 5.32 -3.68
C THR A 203 -3.73 5.26 -4.24
N VAL A 204 -3.58 5.47 -5.55
CA VAL A 204 -2.28 5.57 -6.22
C VAL A 204 -1.98 7.05 -6.46
N PRO A 205 -1.11 7.68 -5.66
CA PRO A 205 -0.84 9.10 -5.82
C PRO A 205 0.04 9.36 -7.05
N TRP A 206 -0.20 10.46 -7.76
CA TRP A 206 0.53 10.79 -8.99
C TRP A 206 2.05 10.85 -8.82
N TRP A 207 2.53 11.28 -7.64
CA TRP A 207 3.94 11.36 -7.33
C TRP A 207 4.61 9.98 -7.27
N SER A 208 3.89 8.93 -6.86
CA SER A 208 4.48 7.57 -6.82
C SER A 208 4.72 7.03 -8.22
N VAL A 209 3.84 7.36 -9.18
CA VAL A 209 4.01 6.99 -10.59
C VAL A 209 5.26 7.65 -11.18
N LEU A 210 5.44 8.95 -10.95
CA LEU A 210 6.64 9.66 -11.40
C LEU A 210 7.91 9.13 -10.74
N LEU A 211 7.85 8.82 -9.44
CA LEU A 211 8.97 8.25 -8.71
C LEU A 211 9.32 6.87 -9.28
N SER A 212 8.36 5.98 -9.50
CA SER A 212 8.58 4.67 -10.12
C SER A 212 9.18 4.77 -11.52
N PHE A 213 8.66 5.65 -12.37
CA PHE A 213 9.20 5.85 -13.71
C PHE A 213 10.64 6.40 -13.68
N GLY A 214 10.88 7.45 -12.88
CA GLY A 214 12.20 8.05 -12.71
C GLY A 214 13.21 7.04 -12.16
N PHE A 215 12.78 6.20 -11.22
CA PHE A 215 13.63 5.16 -10.65
C PHE A 215 14.00 4.08 -11.68
N SER A 216 13.06 3.66 -12.53
CA SER A 216 13.34 2.73 -13.64
C SER A 216 14.33 3.32 -14.66
N ALA A 217 14.23 4.62 -14.94
CA ALA A 217 15.19 5.31 -15.81
C ALA A 217 16.59 5.34 -15.18
N ILE A 218 16.69 5.68 -13.89
CA ILE A 218 17.97 5.69 -13.14
C ILE A 218 18.64 4.31 -13.19
N VAL A 219 17.89 3.24 -13.00
CA VAL A 219 18.41 1.85 -13.03
C VAL A 219 18.93 1.50 -14.42
N GLY A 220 18.18 1.84 -15.48
CA GLY A 220 18.62 1.64 -16.86
C GLY A 220 19.93 2.37 -17.16
N ILE A 221 20.09 3.59 -16.65
CA ILE A 221 21.34 4.35 -16.77
C ILE A 221 22.46 3.62 -16.02
N ILE A 222 22.31 3.36 -14.73
CA ILE A 222 23.37 2.77 -13.88
C ILE A 222 23.87 1.46 -14.47
N PHE A 223 22.97 0.55 -14.83
CA PHE A 223 23.33 -0.77 -15.35
C PHE A 223 23.69 -0.77 -16.84
N GLY A 224 23.27 0.25 -17.61
CA GLY A 224 23.63 0.44 -19.02
C GLY A 224 24.99 1.10 -19.25
N VAL A 225 25.51 1.85 -18.28
CA VAL A 225 26.78 2.58 -18.42
C VAL A 225 27.97 1.64 -18.64
N ALA A 226 28.11 0.58 -17.84
CA ALA A 226 29.22 -0.35 -17.96
C ALA A 226 29.31 -1.03 -19.36
N PRO A 227 28.24 -1.64 -19.89
CA PRO A 227 28.27 -2.22 -21.24
C PRO A 227 28.48 -1.16 -22.33
N ALA A 228 27.86 0.02 -22.21
CA ALA A 228 28.05 1.10 -23.17
C ALA A 228 29.51 1.60 -23.23
N ILE A 229 30.19 1.66 -22.08
CA ILE A 229 31.62 2.00 -22.03
C ILE A 229 32.46 0.88 -22.67
N ARG A 230 32.14 -0.40 -22.43
CA ARG A 230 32.85 -1.52 -23.08
C ARG A 230 32.71 -1.46 -24.59
N ALA A 231 31.50 -1.24 -25.12
CA ALA A 231 31.26 -1.08 -26.55
C ALA A 231 32.08 0.07 -27.15
N ALA A 232 32.08 1.23 -26.47
CA ALA A 232 32.82 2.40 -26.92
C ALA A 232 34.34 2.20 -26.96
N LYS A 233 34.89 1.31 -26.12
CA LYS A 233 36.34 1.03 -26.01
C LYS A 233 36.84 -0.07 -26.96
N LEU A 234 35.98 -0.73 -27.73
CA LEU A 234 36.39 -1.72 -28.73
C LEU A 234 37.32 -1.11 -29.79
N ASP A 235 38.45 -1.77 -30.07
CA ASP A 235 39.38 -1.36 -31.12
C ASP A 235 38.83 -1.80 -32.49
N PRO A 236 38.71 -0.90 -33.49
CA PRO A 236 38.21 -1.24 -34.82
C PRO A 236 38.96 -2.41 -35.48
N ILE A 237 40.27 -2.50 -35.27
CA ILE A 237 41.13 -3.51 -35.91
C ILE A 237 40.86 -4.89 -35.31
N THR A 238 40.73 -4.98 -33.98
CA THR A 238 40.43 -6.25 -33.31
C THR A 238 38.99 -6.69 -33.52
N ALA A 239 38.05 -5.73 -33.58
CA ALA A 239 36.64 -6.00 -33.83
C ALA A 239 36.35 -6.54 -35.25
N LEU A 240 37.17 -6.16 -36.24
CA LEU A 240 37.07 -6.67 -37.62
C LEU A 240 37.77 -8.01 -37.84
N ARG A 241 38.69 -8.39 -36.94
CA ARG A 241 39.46 -9.64 -36.99
C ARG A 241 38.81 -10.78 -36.19
N TYR A 242 37.69 -10.49 -35.52
CA TYR A 242 36.87 -11.48 -34.81
C TYR A 242 36.04 -12.24 -35.86
N GLU A 243 36.20 -13.56 -35.93
CA GLU A 243 35.26 -14.47 -36.62
C GLU A 243 33.99 -14.66 -35.78
#